data_AF-A0AAU0WQY0-F1
#
_entry.id   AF-A0AAU0WQY0-F1
#
_cell.length_a   1.000
_cell.length_b   1.000
_cell.length_c   1.000
_cell.angle_alpha   90.00
_cell.angle_beta   90.00
_cell.angle_gamma   90.00
#
_symmetry.space_group_name_H-M   'P 1'
#
loop_
_entity.id
_entity.type
_entity.pdbx_description
1 polymer ?
#
loop_
_entity_poly.entity_id
_entity_poly.type
_entity_poly.pdbx_seq_one_letter_code
_entity_poly.pdbx_strand_id
1 'polypeptide(L)' 'MDVSHDQNVETAVAAAAFLSGQQVTEKQCGGCGTVVAGINGRYACGACGWINHWSDGDTHLPCAEDDV' A
#
# COMPACT_ATOMS: atom_id res chain seq x y z
N MET A 1 2.60 34.17 -12.61
CA MET A 1 2.18 32.85 -12.11
C MET A 1 3.46 32.10 -11.80
N ASP A 2 3.62 31.67 -10.56
CA ASP A 2 4.84 31.06 -10.05
C ASP A 2 4.78 29.56 -10.31
N VAL A 3 5.62 29.08 -11.24
CA VAL A 3 5.68 27.68 -11.68
C VAL A 3 5.87 26.72 -10.51
N SER A 4 6.55 27.14 -9.43
CA SER A 4 6.76 26.30 -8.25
C SER A 4 5.46 26.02 -7.48
N HIS A 5 4.55 26.99 -7.43
CA HIS A 5 3.25 26.80 -6.79
C HIS A 5 2.41 25.79 -7.57
N ASP A 6 2.36 25.93 -8.90
CA ASP A 6 1.59 25.04 -9.78
C ASP A 6 2.09 23.59 -9.70
N GLN A 7 3.41 23.37 -9.66
CA GLN A 7 4.03 22.05 -9.47
C GLN A 7 3.68 21.41 -8.11
N ASN A 8 3.63 22.22 -7.04
CA ASN A 8 3.25 21.73 -5.71
C ASN A 8 1.79 21.27 -5.68
N VAL A 9 0.90 21.99 -6.39
CA VAL A 9 -0.52 21.61 -6.53
C VAL A 9 -0.65 20.28 -7.26
N GLU A 10 0.03 20.11 -8.40
CA GLU A 10 0.02 18.84 -9.15
C GLU A 10 0.51 17.66 -8.31
N THR A 11 1.59 17.86 -7.56
CA THR A 11 2.15 16.84 -6.66
C THR A 11 1.15 16.47 -5.57
N ALA A 12 0.47 17.44 -4.97
CA ALA A 12 -0.54 17.20 -3.94
C ALA A 12 -1.74 16.41 -4.49
N VAL A 13 -2.18 16.71 -5.72
CA VAL A 13 -3.26 15.96 -6.39
C VAL A 13 -2.84 14.51 -6.65
N ALA A 14 -1.64 14.29 -7.16
CA ALA A 14 -1.11 12.94 -7.40
C ALA A 14 -0.99 12.14 -6.10
N ALA A 15 -0.50 12.75 -5.02
CA ALA A 15 -0.41 12.12 -3.71
C ALA A 15 -1.80 11.78 -3.13
N ALA A 16 -2.77 12.67 -3.25
CA ALA A 16 -4.14 12.42 -2.81
C ALA A 16 -4.77 11.25 -3.58
N ALA A 17 -4.56 11.19 -4.90
CA ALA A 17 -5.00 10.07 -5.73
C ALA A 17 -4.35 8.75 -5.29
N PHE A 18 -3.02 8.73 -5.07
CA PHE A 18 -2.33 7.54 -4.56
C PHE A 18 -2.88 7.07 -3.21
N LEU A 19 -2.99 7.99 -2.24
CA LEU A 19 -3.48 7.67 -0.89
C LEU A 19 -4.94 7.18 -0.90
N SER A 20 -5.77 7.65 -1.82
CA SER A 20 -7.17 7.20 -1.94
C SER A 20 -7.30 5.69 -2.23
N GLY A 21 -6.28 5.08 -2.84
CA GLY A 21 -6.21 3.65 -3.10
C GLY A 21 -5.62 2.81 -1.95
N GLN A 22 -5.16 3.44 -0.87
CA GLN A 22 -4.48 2.75 0.24
C GLN A 22 -5.47 2.47 1.38
N GLN A 23 -5.99 1.25 1.43
CA GLN A 23 -6.88 0.79 2.49
C GLN A 23 -6.07 0.13 3.61
N VAL A 24 -6.27 0.59 4.85
CA VAL A 24 -5.76 -0.10 6.04
C VAL A 24 -6.75 -1.19 6.43
N THR A 25 -6.28 -2.43 6.51
CA THR A 25 -7.08 -3.60 6.89
C THR A 25 -6.40 -4.39 8.00
N GLU A 26 -7.14 -5.25 8.70
CA GLU A 26 -6.61 -6.10 9.78
C GLU A 26 -6.84 -7.58 9.49
N LYS A 27 -5.88 -8.43 9.90
CA LYS A 27 -5.96 -9.89 9.78
C LYS A 27 -5.23 -10.58 10.93
N GLN A 28 -5.63 -11.80 11.27
CA GLN A 28 -4.83 -12.66 12.14
C GLN A 28 -3.58 -13.17 11.41
N CYS A 29 -2.42 -13.06 12.06
CA CYS A 29 -1.15 -13.60 11.59
C CYS A 29 -1.23 -15.12 11.42
N GLY A 30 -0.85 -15.62 10.24
CA GLY A 30 -0.85 -17.05 9.93
C GLY A 30 0.20 -17.86 10.72
N GLY A 31 1.15 -17.22 11.38
CA GLY A 31 2.16 -17.85 12.23
C GLY A 31 1.79 -17.88 13.71
N CYS A 32 1.69 -16.70 14.34
CA CYS A 32 1.50 -16.57 15.80
C CYS A 32 0.09 -16.15 16.23
N GLY A 33 -0.84 -15.93 15.30
CA GLY A 33 -2.23 -15.55 15.59
C GLY A 33 -2.47 -14.10 16.01
N THR A 34 -1.42 -13.29 16.19
CA THR A 34 -1.53 -11.86 16.50
C THR A 34 -2.29 -11.12 15.41
N VAL A 35 -3.17 -10.18 15.78
CA VAL A 35 -3.83 -9.28 14.81
C VAL A 35 -2.81 -8.27 14.29
N VAL A 36 -2.69 -8.19 12.96
CA VAL A 36 -1.76 -7.30 12.27
C VAL A 36 -2.55 -6.39 11.33
N ALA A 37 -2.24 -5.09 11.38
CA ALA A 37 -2.69 -4.15 10.37
C ALA A 37 -1.81 -4.28 9.11
N GLY A 38 -2.43 -4.11 7.95
CA GLY A 38 -1.80 -4.18 6.65
C GLY A 38 -2.37 -3.12 5.70
N ILE A 39 -1.74 -2.96 4.54
CA ILE A 39 -2.23 -2.08 3.48
C ILE A 39 -2.66 -2.94 2.30
N ASN A 40 -3.89 -2.76 1.84
CA ASN A 40 -4.44 -3.44 0.66
C ASN A 40 -4.26 -4.98 0.72
N GLY A 41 -4.55 -5.57 1.88
CA GLY A 41 -4.42 -7.01 2.08
C GLY A 41 -2.98 -7.52 2.19
N ARG A 42 -1.98 -6.64 2.32
CA ARG A 42 -0.56 -7.01 2.51
C ARG A 42 -0.18 -6.86 3.97
N TYR A 43 0.25 -7.98 4.57
CA TYR A 43 0.48 -8.09 6.00
C TYR A 43 1.90 -8.57 6.29
N ALA A 44 2.55 -7.93 7.25
CA ALA A 44 3.85 -8.35 7.79
C ALA A 44 3.78 -8.32 9.32
N CYS A 45 4.00 -9.48 9.95
CA CYS A 45 3.93 -9.60 11.39
C CYS A 45 5.26 -9.22 12.04
N GLY A 46 5.29 -8.07 12.71
CA GLY A 46 6.46 -7.63 13.47
C GLY A 46 6.82 -8.52 14.68
N ALA A 47 5.92 -9.40 15.11
CA ALA A 47 6.14 -10.29 16.26
C ALA A 47 6.86 -11.60 15.90
N CYS A 48 6.50 -12.23 14.78
CA CYS A 48 7.03 -13.55 14.39
C CYS A 48 7.63 -13.61 12.98
N GLY A 49 7.64 -12.49 12.24
CA GLY A 49 8.23 -12.41 10.90
C GLY A 49 7.39 -13.04 9.77
N TRP A 50 6.17 -13.50 10.04
CA TRP A 50 5.29 -14.01 9.00
C TRP A 50 4.86 -12.90 8.03
N ILE A 51 4.86 -13.22 6.74
CA ILE A 51 4.38 -12.36 5.65
C ILE A 51 3.41 -13.21 4.83
N ASN A 52 2.27 -12.64 4.42
CA ASN A 52 1.34 -13.37 3.56
C ASN A 52 1.90 -13.56 2.14
N HIS A 53 1.31 -14.48 1.37
CA HIS A 53 1.74 -14.68 -0.01
C HIS A 53 1.43 -13.42 -0.83
N TRP A 54 2.29 -13.08 -1.79
CA TRP A 54 2.19 -11.83 -2.54
C TRP A 54 0.88 -11.69 -3.33
N SER A 55 0.28 -12.82 -3.71
CA SER A 55 -0.99 -12.91 -4.44
C SER A 55 -2.23 -12.72 -3.56
N ASP A 56 -2.08 -12.72 -2.23
CA ASP A 56 -3.20 -12.60 -1.30
C ASP A 56 -3.61 -11.13 -1.06
N GLY A 57 -2.94 -10.17 -1.72
CA GLY A 57 -3.27 -8.75 -1.64
C GLY A 57 -4.55 -8.41 -2.40
N ASP A 58 -5.21 -7.33 -1.99
CA ASP A 58 -6.52 -6.93 -2.52
C ASP A 58 -6.41 -6.06 -3.79
N THR A 59 -5.22 -5.54 -4.09
CA THR A 59 -4.95 -4.75 -5.31
C THR A 59 -4.30 -5.59 -6.40
N HIS A 60 -4.53 -5.19 -7.65
CA HIS A 60 -3.80 -5.75 -8.78
C HIS A 60 -2.30 -5.59 -8.60
N LEU A 61 -1.55 -6.56 -9.10
CA LEU A 61 -0.10 -6.53 -9.06
C LEU A 61 0.40 -5.75 -10.28
N PRO A 62 1.49 -5.00 -10.14
CA PRO A 62 2.11 -4.36 -11.29
C PRO A 62 2.55 -5.41 -12.32
N CYS A 63 2.32 -5.10 -13.58
CA CYS A 63 2.80 -5.85 -14.74
C CYS A 63 4.19 -5.35 -15.14
N ALA A 64 4.88 -6.11 -15.99
CA ALA A 64 6.18 -5.69 -16.54
C ALA A 64 6.12 -4.36 -17.31
N GLU A 65 4.94 -3.99 -17.80
CA GLU A 65 4.68 -2.74 -18.51
C GLU A 65 4.77 -1.51 -17.59
N ASP A 66 4.60 -1.71 -16.28
CA ASP A 66 4.59 -0.66 -15.27
C ASP A 66 6.02 -0.29 -14.80
N ASP A 67 7.04 -1.03 -15.21
CA ASP A 67 8.47 -0.79 -14.89
C ASP A 67 9.08 0.33 -15.77
N VAL A 68 8.38 1.45 -15.93
CA VAL A 68 8.80 2.61 -16.75
C VAL A 68 9.82 3.53 -16.09
#